data_AF-A0A7Y6BTC1-F1
#
_entry.id   AF-A0A7Y6BTC1-F1
#
_cell.length_a   1.000
_cell.length_b   1.000
_cell.length_c   1.000
_cell.angle_alpha   90.00
_cell.angle_beta   90.00
_cell.angle_gamma   90.00
#
_symmetry.space_group_name_H-M   'P 1'
#
loop_
_entity.id
_entity.type
_entity.pdbx_description
1 polymer ?
#
loop_
_entity_poly.entity_id
_entity_poly.type
_entity_poly.pdbx_seq_one_letter_code
_entity_poly.pdbx_strand_id
1 'polypeptide(L)'
;MTKGRVISRKGFTKEEFKRIKELAAKEIPFPVNMRQHPQRYALGGFQISPRAQRKNFDERGLTKWSREEFKHVLDFLISRDIVLSGRTLTTIEEIQHTDCTLFDMQYHIYSGYFSFMTQAVREK
;
A
#
# COMPACT_ATOMS: atom_id res chain seq x y z
N MET A 1 -1.52 -18.29 -13.02
CA MET A 1 -0.55 -17.57 -13.88
C MET A 1 0.49 -16.96 -12.96
N THR A 2 1.76 -17.35 -13.09
CA THR A 2 2.87 -16.71 -12.40
C THR A 2 3.03 -15.31 -12.98
N LYS A 3 2.88 -14.26 -12.17
CA LYS A 3 3.09 -12.88 -12.64
C LYS A 3 4.59 -12.69 -12.91
N GLY A 4 4.95 -12.02 -14.01
CA GLY A 4 6.35 -11.73 -14.35
C GLY A 4 7.04 -10.87 -13.28
N ARG A 5 8.37 -10.81 -13.31
CA ARG A 5 9.18 -10.02 -12.36
C ARG A 5 8.82 -8.53 -12.44
N VAL A 6 8.72 -7.83 -11.30
CA VAL A 6 8.57 -6.37 -11.29
C VAL A 6 9.87 -5.72 -11.75
N ILE A 7 9.81 -4.91 -12.80
CA ILE A 7 10.95 -4.21 -13.40
C ILE A 7 10.89 -2.70 -13.18
N SER A 8 9.73 -2.15 -12.84
CA SER A 8 9.55 -0.73 -12.55
C SER A 8 8.28 -0.46 -11.74
N ARG A 9 8.04 0.80 -11.38
CA ARG A 9 6.89 1.28 -10.62
C ARG A 9 6.30 2.51 -11.32
N LYS A 10 4.96 2.61 -11.35
CA LYS A 10 4.22 3.72 -11.95
C LYS A 10 3.23 4.30 -10.95
N GLY A 11 3.28 5.61 -10.73
CA GLY A 11 2.24 6.30 -9.96
C GLY A 11 0.89 6.30 -10.68
N PHE A 12 -0.18 6.45 -9.91
CA PHE A 12 -1.54 6.53 -10.45
C PHE A 12 -1.87 7.95 -10.89
N THR A 13 -2.63 8.09 -11.98
CA THR A 13 -3.33 9.35 -12.29
C THR A 13 -4.43 9.61 -11.26
N LYS A 14 -5.07 10.78 -11.32
CA LYS A 14 -6.21 11.10 -10.45
C LYS A 14 -7.40 10.17 -10.73
N GLU A 15 -7.63 9.84 -12.00
CA GLU A 15 -8.71 8.97 -12.47
C GLU A 15 -8.44 7.51 -12.07
N GLU A 16 -7.19 7.04 -12.25
CA GLU A 16 -6.78 5.71 -11.81
C GLU A 16 -6.94 5.57 -10.29
N PHE A 17 -6.49 6.58 -9.52
CA PHE A 17 -6.67 6.59 -8.06
C PHE A 17 -8.15 6.61 -7.65
N LYS A 18 -8.99 7.40 -8.32
CA LYS A 18 -10.44 7.43 -8.08
C LYS A 18 -11.05 6.03 -8.25
N ARG A 19 -10.70 5.32 -9.33
CA ARG A 19 -11.16 3.94 -9.57
C ARG A 19 -10.70 2.97 -8.47
N ILE A 20 -9.44 3.07 -8.04
CA ILE A 20 -8.92 2.21 -6.96
C ILE A 20 -9.67 2.49 -5.65
N LYS A 21 -9.96 3.76 -5.36
CA LYS A 21 -10.74 4.14 -4.17
C LYS A 21 -12.16 3.58 -4.21
N GLU A 22 -12.81 3.60 -5.37
CA GLU A 22 -14.14 3.00 -5.56
C GLU A 22 -14.12 1.47 -5.41
N LEU A 23 -13.07 0.80 -5.91
CA LEU A 23 -12.88 -0.64 -5.75
C LEU A 23 -12.62 -1.01 -4.28
N ALA A 24 -11.76 -0.26 -3.60
CA ALA A 24 -11.48 -0.46 -2.18
C ALA A 24 -12.75 -0.36 -1.33
N ALA A 25 -13.64 0.60 -1.64
CA ALA A 25 -14.92 0.75 -0.96
C ALA A 25 -15.90 -0.42 -1.19
N LYS A 26 -15.74 -1.19 -2.28
CA LYS A 26 -16.57 -2.36 -2.59
C LYS A 26 -16.02 -3.67 -2.02
N GLU A 27 -14.69 -3.82 -1.98
CA GLU A 27 -14.05 -5.09 -1.66
C GLU A 27 -13.47 -5.18 -0.26
N ILE A 28 -13.16 -4.06 0.38
CA ILE A 28 -12.66 -4.05 1.75
C ILE A 28 -13.87 -3.96 2.70
N PRO A 29 -14.11 -4.97 3.57
CA PRO A 29 -15.35 -5.08 4.35
C PRO A 29 -15.44 -4.09 5.52
N PHE A 30 -14.52 -3.13 5.63
CA PHE A 30 -14.43 -2.15 6.70
C PHE A 30 -13.98 -0.79 6.17
N PRO A 31 -14.32 0.31 6.87
CA PRO A 31 -14.00 1.64 6.40
C PRO A 31 -12.50 1.94 6.46
N VAL A 32 -11.97 2.40 5.33
CA VAL A 32 -10.58 2.84 5.16
C VAL A 32 -10.53 4.29 4.70
N ASN A 33 -9.45 4.99 5.03
CA ASN A 33 -9.14 6.30 4.49
C ASN A 33 -8.02 6.16 3.44
N MET A 34 -8.25 6.71 2.25
CA MET A 34 -7.30 6.70 1.13
C MET A 34 -6.98 8.11 0.67
N ARG A 35 -5.68 8.43 0.56
CA ARG A 35 -5.19 9.74 0.15
C ARG A 35 -4.08 9.59 -0.88
N GLN A 36 -4.22 10.24 -2.03
CA GLN A 36 -3.14 10.36 -3.01
C GLN A 36 -2.14 11.41 -2.55
N HIS A 37 -0.85 11.11 -2.69
CA HIS A 37 0.22 12.02 -2.31
C HIS A 37 0.37 13.14 -3.35
N PRO A 38 0.38 14.42 -2.94
CA PRO A 38 0.57 15.54 -3.86
C PRO A 38 2.05 15.80 -4.21
N GLN A 39 2.99 15.10 -3.54
CA GLN A 39 4.41 15.44 -3.56
C GLN A 39 5.18 14.78 -4.72
N ARG A 40 6.19 15.51 -5.22
CA ARG A 40 7.03 15.14 -6.38
C ARG A 40 7.73 13.78 -6.26
N TYR A 41 8.13 13.38 -5.05
CA TYR A 41 8.90 12.16 -4.81
C TYR A 41 8.07 10.88 -4.77
N ALA A 42 6.74 11.00 -4.78
CA ALA A 42 5.80 9.89 -4.90
C ALA A 42 4.66 10.29 -5.85
N LEU A 43 5.02 10.85 -7.01
CA LEU A 43 4.07 11.38 -7.98
C LEU A 43 3.06 10.28 -8.35
N GLY A 44 1.79 10.50 -7.99
CA GLY A 44 0.70 9.54 -8.23
C GLY A 44 0.62 8.38 -7.24
N GLY A 45 1.54 8.26 -6.29
CA GLY A 45 1.44 7.29 -5.20
C GLY A 45 0.33 7.64 -4.21
N PHE A 46 -0.12 6.65 -3.43
CA PHE A 46 -1.18 6.88 -2.43
C PHE A 46 -0.92 6.17 -1.11
N GLN A 47 -1.72 6.54 -0.11
CA GLN A 47 -1.76 5.96 1.22
C GLN A 47 -3.15 5.39 1.52
N ILE A 48 -3.20 4.25 2.22
CA ILE A 48 -4.42 3.68 2.81
C ILE A 48 -4.21 3.46 4.31
N SER A 49 -5.19 3.84 5.12
CA SER A 49 -5.15 3.85 6.58
C SER A 49 -6.50 3.42 7.15
N PRO A 50 -6.58 2.88 8.38
CA PRO A 50 -7.86 2.65 9.04
C PRO A 50 -8.58 3.98 9.22
N ARG A 51 -9.91 3.97 9.18
CA ARG A 51 -10.69 5.17 9.53
C ARG A 51 -10.71 5.34 11.06
N ALA A 52 -10.41 6.54 11.53
CA ALA A 52 -10.23 6.92 12.94
C ALA A 52 -11.46 6.79 13.88
N GLN A 53 -12.57 6.18 13.44
CA GLN A 53 -13.77 5.99 14.29
C GLN A 53 -13.60 4.91 15.37
N ARG A 54 -12.37 4.50 15.68
CA ARG A 54 -12.06 3.38 16.58
C ARG A 54 -11.41 3.89 17.85
N LYS A 55 -11.91 3.42 18.99
CA LYS A 55 -11.39 3.74 20.33
C LYS A 55 -10.07 3.03 20.69
N ASN A 56 -9.45 2.32 19.74
CA ASN A 56 -8.19 1.61 19.93
C ASN A 56 -7.05 2.43 19.35
N PHE A 57 -6.48 3.26 20.21
CA PHE A 57 -5.27 4.02 19.94
C PHE A 57 -4.07 3.27 20.51
N ASP A 58 -2.94 3.27 19.81
CA ASP A 58 -1.69 2.92 20.45
C ASP A 58 -1.23 4.02 21.41
N GLU A 59 -0.11 3.81 22.10
CA GLU A 59 0.51 4.79 23.02
C GLU A 59 0.78 6.16 22.37
N ARG A 60 0.69 6.25 21.03
CA ARG A 60 0.89 7.47 20.22
C ARG A 60 -0.40 8.02 19.63
N GLY A 61 -1.58 7.49 19.95
CA GLY A 61 -2.83 8.00 19.41
C GLY A 61 -3.16 7.55 17.99
N LEU A 62 -2.50 6.52 17.46
CA LEU A 62 -2.73 6.03 16.08
C LEU A 62 -3.67 4.82 16.08
N THR A 63 -4.67 4.84 15.19
CA THR A 63 -5.52 3.68 14.92
C THR A 63 -4.71 2.62 14.20
N LYS A 64 -4.66 1.40 14.75
CA LYS A 64 -3.99 0.25 14.16
C LYS A 64 -4.96 -0.66 13.39
N TRP A 65 -4.41 -1.37 12.42
CA TRP A 65 -5.09 -2.49 11.77
C TRP A 65 -5.19 -3.68 12.74
N SER A 66 -6.31 -4.39 12.75
CA SER A 66 -6.29 -5.78 13.23
C SER A 66 -5.49 -6.64 12.25
N ARG A 67 -5.13 -7.86 12.67
CA ARG A 67 -4.43 -8.81 11.80
C ARG A 67 -5.26 -9.17 10.56
N GLU A 68 -6.56 -9.36 10.75
CA GLU A 68 -7.53 -9.70 9.70
C GLU A 68 -7.68 -8.55 8.72
N GLU A 69 -7.77 -7.32 9.22
CA GLU A 69 -7.93 -6.14 8.37
C GLU A 69 -6.68 -5.85 7.58
N PHE A 70 -5.52 -5.97 8.23
CA PHE A 70 -4.25 -5.87 7.56
C PHE A 70 -4.17 -6.87 6.40
N LYS A 71 -4.57 -8.13 6.63
CA LYS A 71 -4.60 -9.16 5.61
C LYS A 71 -5.56 -8.81 4.47
N HIS A 72 -6.77 -8.34 4.75
CA HIS A 72 -7.73 -7.94 3.72
C HIS A 72 -7.21 -6.79 2.85
N VAL A 73 -6.60 -5.77 3.44
CA VAL A 73 -5.99 -4.67 2.69
C VAL A 73 -4.82 -5.18 1.85
N LEU A 74 -3.97 -6.03 2.44
CA LEU A 74 -2.82 -6.61 1.73
C LEU A 74 -3.25 -7.43 0.50
N ASP A 75 -4.25 -8.29 0.65
CA ASP A 75 -4.80 -9.11 -0.45
C ASP A 75 -5.39 -8.22 -1.57
N PHE A 76 -6.08 -7.14 -1.19
CA PHE A 76 -6.58 -6.13 -2.13
C PHE A 76 -5.44 -5.47 -2.93
N LEU A 77 -4.30 -5.16 -2.29
CA LEU A 77 -3.16 -4.54 -2.97
C LEU A 77 -2.44 -5.53 -3.91
N ILE A 78 -2.18 -6.76 -3.46
CA ILE A 78 -1.50 -7.81 -4.25
C ILE A 78 -2.30 -8.16 -5.50
N SER A 79 -3.62 -8.35 -5.36
CA SER A 79 -4.51 -8.71 -6.48
C SER A 79 -4.45 -7.69 -7.62
N ARG A 80 -4.06 -6.44 -7.33
CA ARG A 80 -4.01 -5.31 -8.27
C ARG A 80 -2.61 -4.92 -8.69
N ASP A 81 -1.59 -5.67 -8.30
CA ASP A 81 -0.18 -5.29 -8.52
C ASP A 81 0.13 -3.90 -7.95
N ILE A 82 -0.44 -3.58 -6.78
CA ILE A 82 -0.11 -2.37 -6.05
C ILE A 82 1.03 -2.69 -5.09
N VAL A 83 2.14 -1.96 -5.22
CA VAL A 83 3.39 -2.20 -4.51
C VAL A 83 3.81 -0.95 -3.74
N LEU A 84 4.51 -1.13 -2.62
CA LEU A 84 5.06 -0.02 -1.84
C LEU A 84 6.22 0.63 -2.59
N SER A 85 6.19 1.96 -2.70
CA SER A 85 7.38 2.73 -3.05
C SER A 85 8.17 3.00 -1.77
N GLY A 86 9.05 2.07 -1.40
CA GLY A 86 9.96 2.27 -0.28
C GLY A 86 10.69 3.62 -0.38
N ARG A 87 10.93 4.26 0.77
CA ARG A 87 11.95 5.32 0.85
C ARG A 87 13.31 4.66 0.71
N THR A 88 14.30 5.42 0.27
CA THR A 88 15.69 5.03 -0.03
C THR A 88 16.49 4.41 1.13
N LEU A 89 15.87 3.97 2.22
CA LEU A 89 16.52 3.51 3.46
C LEU A 89 16.41 2.00 3.74
N THR A 90 15.84 1.21 2.84
CA THR A 90 16.02 -0.24 2.84
C THR A 90 17.06 -0.56 1.77
N THR A 91 18.22 -1.09 2.15
CA THR A 91 19.30 -1.40 1.22
C THR A 91 18.79 -2.38 0.17
N ILE A 92 19.12 -2.09 -1.09
CA ILE A 92 18.67 -2.81 -2.28
C ILE A 92 19.01 -4.32 -2.24
N GLU A 93 19.94 -4.72 -1.37
CA GLU A 93 20.40 -6.11 -1.19
C GLU A 93 19.34 -7.01 -0.54
N GLU A 94 18.51 -6.53 0.38
CA GLU A 94 17.43 -7.33 1.00
C GLU A 94 16.20 -7.48 0.08
N ILE A 95 16.06 -6.59 -0.91
CA ILE A 95 14.97 -6.59 -1.90
C ILE A 95 15.13 -7.76 -2.89
N GLN A 96 16.33 -8.30 -3.05
CA GLN A 96 16.65 -9.32 -4.07
C GLN A 96 16.01 -10.69 -3.82
N HIS A 97 15.46 -10.94 -2.62
CA HIS A 97 14.88 -12.22 -2.26
C HIS A 97 13.37 -12.34 -2.47
N THR A 98 12.73 -11.29 -3.01
CA THR A 98 11.31 -11.30 -3.31
C THR A 98 11.03 -10.72 -4.69
N ASP A 99 9.85 -10.96 -5.24
CA ASP A 99 9.45 -10.47 -6.56
C ASP A 99 9.20 -8.94 -6.60
N CYS A 100 9.72 -8.20 -5.61
CA CYS A 100 9.53 -6.77 -5.35
C CYS A 100 8.06 -6.35 -5.15
N THR A 101 7.14 -7.29 -4.97
CA THR A 101 5.72 -6.97 -4.75
C THR A 101 5.48 -6.38 -3.36
N LEU A 102 6.32 -6.71 -2.37
CA LEU A 102 5.96 -6.51 -0.97
C LEU A 102 7.11 -6.26 0.04
N PHE A 103 7.77 -5.10 0.05
CA PHE A 103 8.61 -4.73 1.22
C PHE A 103 8.45 -3.28 1.68
N ASP A 104 7.89 -3.12 2.88
CA ASP A 104 8.61 -2.80 4.13
C ASP A 104 7.62 -2.94 5.30
N MET A 105 7.08 -4.15 5.49
CA MET A 105 5.99 -4.36 6.45
C MET A 105 6.45 -4.39 7.91
N GLN A 106 7.73 -4.69 8.19
CA GLN A 106 8.21 -4.76 9.59
C GLN A 106 8.24 -3.38 10.26
N TYR A 107 8.54 -2.30 9.53
CA TYR A 107 8.36 -0.94 10.05
C TYR A 107 6.89 -0.50 10.05
N HIS A 108 6.04 -1.13 9.24
CA HIS A 108 4.63 -0.76 9.05
C HIS A 108 3.60 -1.56 9.87
N ILE A 109 3.93 -2.70 10.49
CA ILE A 109 3.06 -3.34 11.49
C ILE A 109 2.84 -2.40 12.70
N TYR A 110 3.81 -1.50 12.95
CA TYR A 110 3.69 -0.42 13.94
C TYR A 110 3.10 0.87 13.38
N SER A 111 3.04 1.05 12.05
CA SER A 111 2.44 2.24 11.45
C SER A 111 0.96 1.99 11.17
N GLY A 112 0.08 2.89 11.59
CA GLY A 112 -1.34 2.79 11.29
C GLY A 112 -1.72 3.00 9.81
N TYR A 113 -0.84 2.75 8.81
CA TYR A 113 -1.13 2.98 7.39
C TYR A 113 -0.12 2.32 6.43
N PHE A 114 -0.56 1.98 5.22
CA PHE A 114 0.34 1.68 4.08
C PHE A 114 0.54 2.96 3.29
N SER A 115 1.78 3.38 3.02
CA SER A 115 2.06 4.64 2.31
C SER A 115 2.87 4.45 1.04
N PHE A 116 2.87 5.46 0.18
CA PHE A 116 3.65 5.52 -1.05
C PHE A 116 3.37 4.36 -2.02
N MET A 117 2.15 3.84 -2.05
CA MET A 117 1.79 2.73 -2.93
C MET A 117 1.67 3.17 -4.39
N THR A 118 2.21 2.38 -5.30
CA THR A 118 2.27 2.61 -6.75
C THR A 118 1.93 1.32 -7.51
N GLN A 119 1.66 1.41 -8.82
CA GLN A 119 1.43 0.24 -9.66
C GLN A 119 2.76 -0.43 -10.02
N ALA A 120 2.84 -1.75 -9.91
CA ALA A 120 3.96 -2.53 -10.41
C ALA A 120 3.94 -2.58 -11.94
N VAL A 121 5.11 -2.41 -12.56
CA VAL A 121 5.34 -2.68 -13.98
C VAL A 121 6.15 -3.96 -14.06
N ARG A 122 5.64 -4.97 -14.77
CA ARG A 122 6.22 -6.31 -14.83
C ARG A 122 6.80 -6.62 -16.21
N GLU A 123 7.80 -7.51 -16.21
CA GLU A 123 8.28 -8.20 -17.41
C GLU A 123 7.13 -9.04 -18.01
N LYS A 124 7.02 -9.04 -19.34
CA LYS A 124 5.95 -9.72 -20.08
C LYS A 124 6.19 -11.23 -20.16
#